data_AF-A0A285UQ13-F1
#
_entry.id   AF-A0A285UQ13-F1
#
_cell.length_a   1.000
_cell.length_b   1.000
_cell.length_c   1.000
_cell.angle_alpha   90.00
_cell.angle_beta   90.00
_cell.angle_gamma   90.00
#
_symmetry.space_group_name_H-M   'P 1'
#
loop_
_entity.id
_entity.type
_entity.pdbx_description
1 polymer ?
#
loop_
_entity_poly.entity_id
_entity_poly.type
_entity_poly.pdbx_seq_one_letter_code
_entity_poly.pdbx_strand_id
1 'polypeptide(L)'
;MPKKFAKKYVVEDTTGGVLRFYFRKKGQKKIRLPGVPGSDEFNKAYYDALSGVLSAEQIGPKRSTQGTLRWLCEKYFQSSDYMRLDQRTRLVRKQIIEHIWAEPIKPGSGKLFEDVPINVFGPKAVRVLRDRKSDLPEAGNSRIKALRAVFNWATAKDVELAMSNPARDVAYFKGTTDGFHTWTEAEVEQFEARHPVGTRARLAMALMLYTGQRRSDIILFGKQHVSGGQIKFTQQKNRNRKPITLELPIHPDLQEIIDATKCGDLTFLVTDFGRPFKNSNSFGTYFRRRCNEAGLPHCSAHGLRKVAATRLANRGATEHQIMAVTGHTTSKEVTRYTKAANQRRLAKSAIELMSKPENDDD
;
A
#
# COMPACT_ATOMS: atom_id res chain seq x y z
N MET A 1 -16.84 -23.56 10.21
CA MET A 1 -16.41 -22.48 11.13
C MET A 1 -15.88 -23.14 12.39
N PRO A 2 -14.65 -22.88 12.87
CA PRO A 2 -14.21 -23.44 14.15
C PRO A 2 -15.06 -22.83 15.27
N LYS A 3 -15.66 -23.69 16.09
CA LYS A 3 -16.53 -23.33 17.22
C LYS A 3 -15.82 -22.28 18.11
N LYS A 4 -16.53 -21.21 18.48
CA LYS A 4 -16.10 -20.26 19.53
C LYS A 4 -15.63 -21.07 20.74
N PHE A 5 -14.36 -20.95 21.11
CA PHE A 5 -13.83 -21.58 22.30
C PHE A 5 -14.49 -20.94 23.53
N ALA A 6 -15.43 -21.64 24.17
CA ALA A 6 -16.29 -21.09 25.19
C ALA A 6 -15.75 -21.35 26.61
N LYS A 7 -14.56 -20.85 26.94
CA LYS A 7 -14.13 -20.74 28.36
C LYS A 7 -14.63 -19.42 28.94
N LYS A 8 -15.25 -19.48 30.13
CA LYS A 8 -15.81 -18.31 30.84
C LYS A 8 -14.72 -17.26 31.06
N TYR A 9 -15.03 -15.99 30.80
CA TYR A 9 -14.14 -14.83 30.93
C TYR A 9 -13.02 -14.69 29.89
N VAL A 10 -13.00 -15.48 28.81
CA VAL A 10 -12.02 -15.30 27.72
C VAL A 10 -12.55 -14.33 26.67
N VAL A 11 -11.71 -13.37 26.25
CA VAL A 11 -12.00 -12.37 25.20
C VAL A 11 -10.91 -12.43 24.14
N GLU A 12 -11.33 -12.47 22.88
CA GLU A 12 -10.46 -12.37 21.71
C GLU A 12 -10.18 -10.91 21.36
N ASP A 13 -8.95 -10.63 20.97
CA ASP A 13 -8.50 -9.31 20.53
C ASP A 13 -7.64 -9.48 19.28
N THR A 14 -8.10 -8.92 18.17
CA THR A 14 -7.44 -8.99 16.86
C THR A 14 -6.77 -7.67 16.48
N THR A 15 -6.62 -6.74 17.44
CA THR A 15 -6.04 -5.42 17.19
C THR A 15 -4.61 -5.55 16.64
N GLY A 16 -4.39 -4.97 15.45
CA GLY A 16 -3.10 -5.05 14.76
C GLY A 16 -2.85 -6.35 14.00
N GLY A 17 -3.88 -7.17 13.75
CA GLY A 17 -3.79 -8.38 12.93
C GLY A 17 -3.18 -9.59 13.65
N VAL A 18 -2.92 -9.47 14.95
CA VAL A 18 -2.44 -10.55 15.81
C VAL A 18 -3.60 -10.96 16.71
N LEU A 19 -4.04 -12.21 16.59
CA LEU A 19 -5.04 -12.78 17.50
C LEU A 19 -4.40 -12.99 18.88
N ARG A 20 -4.99 -12.36 19.89
CA ARG A 20 -4.58 -12.48 21.29
C ARG A 20 -5.80 -12.88 22.12
N PHE A 21 -5.57 -13.65 23.17
CA PHE A 21 -6.60 -14.03 24.13
C PHE A 21 -6.36 -13.35 25.46
N TYR A 22 -7.44 -12.96 26.12
CA TYR A 22 -7.39 -12.27 27.40
C TYR A 22 -8.44 -12.83 28.37
N PHE A 23 -8.07 -12.91 29.64
CA PHE A 23 -9.01 -13.15 30.74
C PHE A 23 -9.57 -11.82 31.25
N ARG A 24 -10.90 -11.70 31.31
CA ARG A 24 -11.62 -10.50 31.74
C ARG A 24 -12.78 -10.87 32.68
N LYS A 25 -12.55 -10.69 33.99
CA LYS A 25 -13.56 -10.83 35.05
C LYS A 25 -13.89 -9.44 35.62
N LYS A 26 -15.17 -9.16 35.90
CA LYS A 26 -15.61 -7.88 36.50
C LYS A 26 -14.88 -7.68 37.84
N GLY A 27 -14.24 -6.52 38.02
CA GLY A 27 -13.43 -6.21 39.21
C GLY A 27 -11.95 -6.61 39.13
N GLN A 28 -11.50 -7.28 38.06
CA GLN A 28 -10.10 -7.63 37.84
C GLN A 28 -9.56 -6.95 36.57
N LYS A 29 -8.28 -6.58 36.58
CA LYS A 29 -7.60 -6.05 35.39
C LYS A 29 -7.56 -7.14 34.30
N LYS A 30 -7.59 -6.71 33.02
CA LYS A 30 -7.51 -7.61 31.85
C LYS A 30 -6.15 -8.32 31.84
N ILE A 31 -6.13 -9.65 31.91
CA ILE A 31 -4.90 -10.47 31.92
C ILE A 31 -4.71 -11.10 30.55
N ARG A 32 -3.49 -11.10 30.01
CA ARG A 32 -3.19 -11.76 28.73
C ARG A 32 -3.01 -13.26 28.95
N LEU A 33 -3.69 -14.07 28.14
CA LEU A 33 -3.50 -15.53 28.11
C LEU A 33 -2.49 -15.87 27.01
N PRO A 34 -1.30 -16.42 27.35
CA PRO A 34 -0.33 -16.88 26.36
C PRO A 34 -0.82 -18.15 25.66
N GLY A 35 -0.23 -18.44 24.49
CA GLY A 35 -0.56 -19.63 23.73
C GLY A 35 -1.91 -19.58 23.02
N VAL A 36 -2.36 -20.75 22.55
CA VAL A 36 -3.64 -20.95 21.88
C VAL A 36 -4.64 -21.60 22.83
N PRO A 37 -5.95 -21.35 22.66
CA PRO A 37 -6.96 -21.97 23.50
C PRO A 37 -6.84 -23.49 23.50
N GLY A 38 -6.66 -24.06 24.69
CA GLY A 38 -6.48 -25.50 24.88
C GLY A 38 -5.03 -25.95 25.10
N SER A 39 -4.01 -25.12 24.86
CA SER A 39 -2.63 -25.48 25.21
C SER A 39 -2.40 -25.51 26.73
N ASP A 40 -1.37 -26.22 27.17
CA ASP A 40 -1.02 -26.29 28.60
C ASP A 40 -0.68 -24.91 29.18
N GLU A 41 0.08 -24.10 28.45
CA GLU A 41 0.39 -22.71 28.82
C GLU A 41 -0.87 -21.84 28.93
N PHE A 42 -1.83 -22.02 28.01
CA PHE A 42 -3.09 -21.29 28.02
C PHE A 42 -3.97 -21.72 29.19
N ASN A 43 -4.08 -23.04 29.41
CA ASN A 43 -4.90 -23.61 30.46
C ASN A 43 -4.34 -23.26 31.84
N LYS A 44 -3.02 -23.33 32.01
CA LYS A 44 -2.33 -22.91 33.23
C LYS A 44 -2.60 -21.42 33.52
N ALA A 45 -2.33 -20.52 32.57
CA ALA A 45 -2.59 -19.09 32.75
C ALA A 45 -4.07 -18.77 32.98
N TYR A 46 -4.98 -19.54 32.37
CA TYR A 46 -6.42 -19.41 32.59
C TYR A 46 -6.82 -19.80 34.02
N TYR A 47 -6.35 -20.95 34.51
CA TYR A 47 -6.67 -21.40 35.86
C TYR A 47 -5.98 -20.56 36.93
N ASP A 48 -4.75 -20.10 36.70
CA ASP A 48 -4.04 -19.17 37.58
C ASP A 48 -4.73 -17.80 37.67
N ALA A 49 -5.32 -17.32 36.56
CA ALA A 49 -6.13 -16.10 36.54
C ALA A 49 -7.51 -16.30 37.22
N LEU A 50 -8.08 -17.50 37.11
CA LEU A 50 -9.35 -17.86 37.73
C LEU A 50 -9.23 -18.04 39.25
N SER A 51 -8.13 -18.62 39.73
CA SER A 51 -7.80 -18.84 41.15
C SER A 51 -7.33 -17.58 41.88
N GLY A 52 -7.10 -16.48 41.15
CA GLY A 52 -6.62 -15.22 41.71
C GLY A 52 -5.13 -15.20 42.02
N VAL A 53 -4.39 -16.27 41.68
CA VAL A 53 -2.93 -16.38 41.84
C VAL A 53 -2.21 -15.42 40.90
N LEU A 54 -2.74 -15.19 39.69
CA LEU A 54 -2.31 -14.08 38.83
C LEU A 54 -3.00 -12.79 39.28
N SER A 55 -2.35 -12.07 40.20
CA SER A 55 -2.46 -10.61 40.20
C SER A 55 -1.82 -10.10 38.90
N ALA A 56 -2.25 -8.93 38.41
CA ALA A 56 -1.69 -8.34 37.19
C ALA A 56 -0.24 -7.90 37.43
N GLU A 57 0.69 -8.83 37.61
CA GLU A 57 2.09 -8.59 37.33
C GLU A 57 2.15 -8.16 35.87
N GLN A 58 2.57 -6.91 35.68
CA GLN A 58 2.82 -6.35 34.39
C GLN A 58 3.89 -7.23 33.73
N ILE A 59 3.47 -8.21 32.92
CA ILE A 59 4.29 -8.67 31.81
C ILE A 59 4.37 -7.48 30.88
N GLY A 60 5.27 -6.55 31.19
CA GLY A 60 5.65 -5.45 30.33
C GLY A 60 6.05 -6.00 28.95
N PRO A 61 6.14 -5.16 27.93
CA PRO A 61 6.67 -5.60 26.64
C PRO A 61 7.98 -6.33 26.90
N LYS A 62 8.10 -7.59 26.44
CA LYS A 62 9.32 -8.41 26.55
C LYS A 62 10.50 -7.50 26.19
N ARG A 63 11.36 -7.21 27.17
CA ARG A 63 12.53 -6.37 26.94
C ARG A 63 13.41 -7.12 25.94
N SER A 64 13.80 -6.45 24.87
CA SER A 64 14.67 -7.07 23.89
C SER A 64 16.06 -7.30 24.52
N THR A 65 16.62 -8.48 24.31
CA THR A 65 17.99 -8.79 24.76
C THR A 65 18.98 -8.14 23.79
N GLN A 66 19.98 -7.44 24.32
CA GLN A 66 21.02 -6.80 23.51
C GLN A 66 21.68 -7.81 22.55
N GLY A 67 21.93 -7.38 21.32
CA GLY A 67 22.52 -8.24 20.30
C GLY A 67 21.54 -9.20 19.60
N THR A 68 20.22 -9.10 19.87
CA THR A 68 19.18 -9.84 19.14
C THR A 68 18.59 -9.03 17.98
N LEU A 69 17.93 -9.72 17.04
CA LEU A 69 17.25 -9.08 15.91
C LEU A 69 16.22 -8.04 16.37
N ARG A 70 15.42 -8.36 17.40
CA ARG A 70 14.44 -7.42 17.94
C ARG A 70 15.09 -6.17 18.51
N TRP A 71 16.13 -6.33 19.31
CA TRP A 71 16.87 -5.20 19.87
C TRP A 71 17.41 -4.27 18.77
N LEU A 72 17.99 -4.84 17.72
CA LEU A 72 18.50 -4.05 16.59
C LEU A 72 17.40 -3.25 15.90
N CYS A 73 16.28 -3.91 15.61
CA CYS A 73 15.14 -3.29 14.96
C CYS A 73 14.47 -2.22 15.85
N GLU A 74 14.42 -2.40 17.17
CA GLU A 74 13.93 -1.39 18.12
C GLU A 74 14.85 -0.15 18.13
N LYS A 75 16.17 -0.34 18.07
CA LYS A 75 17.13 0.77 17.90
C LYS A 75 16.94 1.48 16.55
N TYR A 76 16.75 0.72 15.48
CA TYR A 76 16.43 1.27 14.16
C TYR A 76 15.16 2.13 14.18
N PHE A 77 14.11 1.73 14.90
CA PHE A 77 12.88 2.53 15.01
C PHE A 77 13.06 3.86 15.74
N GLN A 78 14.14 4.02 16.50
CA GLN A 78 14.50 5.26 17.18
C GLN A 78 15.48 6.12 16.37
N SER A 79 16.03 5.58 15.27
CA SER A 79 17.05 6.28 14.49
C SER A 79 16.49 7.44 13.68
N SER A 80 17.33 8.44 13.42
CA SER A 80 16.99 9.58 12.56
C SER A 80 16.63 9.13 11.14
N ASP A 81 17.32 8.13 10.58
CA ASP A 81 17.02 7.51 9.29
C ASP A 81 15.58 7.00 9.20
N TYR A 82 15.11 6.30 10.23
CA TYR A 82 13.75 5.81 10.27
C TYR A 82 12.75 6.94 10.49
N MET A 83 13.07 7.89 11.38
CA MET A 83 12.18 9.00 11.73
C MET A 83 11.97 10.00 10.59
N ARG A 84 12.93 10.12 9.66
CA ARG A 84 12.82 10.93 8.44
C ARG A 84 11.94 10.32 7.36
N LEU A 85 11.55 9.05 7.48
CA LEU A 85 10.60 8.42 6.55
C LEU A 85 9.20 8.99 6.73
N ASP A 86 8.41 8.96 5.66
CA ASP A 86 6.98 9.24 5.74
C ASP A 86 6.30 8.32 6.79
N GLN A 87 5.31 8.87 7.50
CA GLN A 87 4.56 8.18 8.55
C GLN A 87 3.99 6.83 8.08
N ARG A 88 3.45 6.76 6.86
CA ARG A 88 2.92 5.49 6.33
C ARG A 88 4.02 4.48 6.07
N THR A 89 5.16 4.92 5.54
CA THR A 89 6.35 4.11 5.30
C THR A 89 6.90 3.54 6.60
N ARG A 90 7.00 4.36 7.66
CA ARG A 90 7.34 3.91 9.02
C ARG A 90 6.38 2.80 9.48
N LEU A 91 5.08 3.09 9.46
CA LEU A 91 4.06 2.14 9.94
C LEU A 91 4.11 0.80 9.20
N VAL A 92 4.18 0.80 7.86
CA VAL A 92 4.25 -0.44 7.07
C VAL A 92 5.54 -1.21 7.35
N ARG A 93 6.69 -0.51 7.43
CA ARG A 93 7.98 -1.14 7.71
C ARG A 93 7.98 -1.79 9.09
N LYS A 94 7.46 -1.10 10.11
CA LYS A 94 7.29 -1.64 11.45
C LYS A 94 6.41 -2.90 11.46
N GLN A 95 5.26 -2.87 10.80
CA GLN A 95 4.38 -4.04 10.69
C GLN A 95 5.06 -5.25 10.05
N ILE A 96 5.81 -5.04 8.96
CA ILE A 96 6.57 -6.12 8.31
C ILE A 96 7.61 -6.72 9.27
N ILE A 97 8.33 -5.88 10.00
CA ILE A 97 9.36 -6.31 10.96
C ILE A 97 8.74 -7.04 12.15
N GLU A 98 7.64 -6.54 12.71
CA GLU A 98 6.91 -7.22 13.79
C GLU A 98 6.36 -8.59 13.34
N HIS A 99 5.92 -8.70 12.07
CA HIS A 99 5.55 -9.99 11.50
C HIS A 99 6.74 -10.93 11.31
N ILE A 100 7.94 -10.41 11.02
CA ILE A 100 9.17 -11.21 10.96
C ILE A 100 9.51 -11.74 12.36
N TRP A 101 9.46 -10.88 13.37
CA TRP A 101 9.74 -11.24 14.76
C TRP A 101 8.87 -12.38 15.26
N ALA A 102 7.58 -12.35 14.94
CA ALA A 102 6.61 -13.35 15.36
C ALA A 102 6.76 -14.72 14.66
N GLU A 103 7.66 -14.85 13.69
CA GLU A 103 7.84 -16.13 13.00
C GLU A 103 8.77 -17.10 13.76
N PRO A 104 8.44 -18.40 13.79
CA PRO A 104 9.30 -19.39 14.40
C PRO A 104 10.53 -19.64 13.52
N ILE A 105 11.71 -19.87 14.12
CA ILE A 105 12.97 -20.07 13.36
C ILE A 105 12.87 -21.29 12.44
N LYS A 106 12.16 -22.34 12.89
CA LYS A 106 11.84 -23.56 12.13
C LYS A 106 10.36 -23.90 12.31
N PRO A 107 9.71 -24.61 11.37
CA PRO A 107 8.36 -25.12 11.58
C PRO A 107 8.25 -25.86 12.93
N GLY A 108 7.23 -25.55 13.72
CA GLY A 108 7.00 -26.17 15.04
C GLY A 108 7.91 -25.69 16.19
N SER A 109 8.89 -24.81 15.95
CA SER A 109 9.78 -24.28 16.99
C SER A 109 9.08 -23.21 17.84
N GLY A 110 9.19 -23.31 19.17
CA GLY A 110 8.81 -22.22 20.09
C GLY A 110 9.78 -21.03 20.09
N LYS A 111 10.98 -21.20 19.52
CA LYS A 111 11.94 -20.10 19.33
C LYS A 111 11.56 -19.25 18.11
N LEU A 112 11.49 -17.95 18.32
CA LEU A 112 11.09 -16.96 17.32
C LEU A 112 12.29 -16.22 16.74
N PHE A 113 12.11 -15.62 15.56
CA PHE A 113 13.13 -14.79 14.92
C PHE A 113 13.49 -13.53 15.72
N GLU A 114 12.58 -13.05 16.57
CA GLU A 114 12.82 -11.87 17.43
C GLU A 114 14.06 -12.03 18.33
N ASP A 115 14.32 -13.25 18.81
CA ASP A 115 15.38 -13.57 19.77
C ASP A 115 16.67 -14.05 19.11
N VAL A 116 16.72 -14.12 17.78
CA VAL A 116 17.91 -14.61 17.08
C VAL A 116 19.05 -13.61 17.26
N PRO A 117 20.23 -14.05 17.74
CA PRO A 117 21.40 -13.17 17.83
C PRO A 117 21.82 -12.67 16.44
N ILE A 118 22.18 -11.39 16.34
CA ILE A 118 22.48 -10.71 15.07
C ILE A 118 23.68 -11.36 14.37
N ASN A 119 24.68 -11.82 15.13
CA ASN A 119 25.88 -12.49 14.61
C ASN A 119 25.59 -13.84 13.93
N VAL A 120 24.47 -14.50 14.26
CA VAL A 120 24.03 -15.74 13.60
C VAL A 120 22.87 -15.53 12.62
N PHE A 121 22.30 -14.32 12.56
CA PHE A 121 21.24 -13.96 11.60
C PHE A 121 21.84 -13.74 10.21
N GLY A 122 22.13 -14.84 9.51
CA GLY A 122 22.74 -14.81 8.18
C GLY A 122 21.77 -14.80 6.99
N PRO A 123 22.28 -14.78 5.74
CA PRO A 123 21.47 -14.79 4.52
C PRO A 123 20.49 -15.96 4.42
N LYS A 124 20.80 -17.10 5.03
CA LYS A 124 19.92 -18.27 5.11
C LYS A 124 18.61 -17.96 5.87
N ALA A 125 18.69 -17.21 6.98
CA ALA A 125 17.51 -16.78 7.72
C ALA A 125 16.63 -15.84 6.88
N VAL A 126 17.25 -14.90 6.16
CA VAL A 126 16.54 -13.98 5.26
C VAL A 126 15.84 -14.74 4.13
N ARG A 127 16.49 -15.75 3.53
CA ARG A 127 15.87 -16.61 2.52
C ARG A 127 14.68 -17.38 3.09
N VAL A 128 14.80 -17.98 4.28
CA VAL A 128 13.67 -18.64 4.95
C VAL A 128 12.48 -17.69 5.14
N LEU A 129 12.72 -16.47 5.64
CA LEU A 129 11.67 -15.47 5.84
C LEU A 129 11.02 -15.02 4.51
N ARG A 130 11.79 -14.93 3.43
CA ARG A 130 11.29 -14.63 2.08
C ARG A 130 10.47 -15.80 1.54
N ASP A 131 11.02 -17.01 1.62
CA ASP A 131 10.49 -18.22 0.96
C ASP A 131 9.20 -18.72 1.59
N ARG A 132 8.99 -18.46 2.88
CA ARG A 132 7.67 -18.63 3.53
C ARG A 132 6.56 -17.72 2.99
N LYS A 133 6.89 -16.81 2.09
CA LYS A 133 5.96 -15.96 1.35
C LYS A 133 6.04 -16.22 -0.16
N SER A 134 6.45 -17.41 -0.58
CA SER A 134 6.51 -17.82 -2.00
C SER A 134 5.22 -17.52 -2.77
N ASP A 135 4.07 -17.80 -2.15
CA ASP A 135 2.75 -17.61 -2.76
C ASP A 135 2.36 -16.12 -2.87
N LEU A 136 3.10 -15.25 -2.19
CA LEU A 136 2.91 -13.80 -2.18
C LEU A 136 4.24 -13.10 -2.48
N PRO A 137 4.72 -13.11 -3.74
CA PRO A 137 6.07 -12.64 -4.10
C PRO A 137 6.41 -11.25 -3.56
N GLU A 138 5.49 -10.28 -3.67
CA GLU A 138 5.69 -8.92 -3.17
C GLU A 138 5.75 -8.83 -1.64
N ALA A 139 5.06 -9.71 -0.92
CA ALA A 139 5.18 -9.78 0.54
C ALA A 139 6.56 -10.31 0.95
N GLY A 140 7.07 -11.35 0.27
CA GLY A 140 8.44 -11.84 0.44
C GLY A 140 9.48 -10.76 0.13
N ASN A 141 9.33 -10.07 -1.00
CA ASN A 141 10.19 -8.96 -1.40
C ASN A 141 10.17 -7.81 -0.39
N SER A 142 9.01 -7.51 0.20
CA SER A 142 8.86 -6.46 1.21
C SER A 142 9.62 -6.78 2.51
N ARG A 143 9.74 -8.06 2.87
CA ARG A 143 10.58 -8.49 4.01
C ARG A 143 12.06 -8.23 3.75
N ILE A 144 12.54 -8.59 2.55
CA ILE A 144 13.93 -8.29 2.16
C ILE A 144 14.17 -6.78 2.17
N LYS A 145 13.26 -5.98 1.60
CA LYS A 145 13.37 -4.50 1.59
C LYS A 145 13.46 -3.93 3.02
N ALA A 146 12.64 -4.44 3.94
CA ALA A 146 12.66 -4.01 5.34
C ALA A 146 13.97 -4.39 6.03
N LEU A 147 14.40 -5.65 5.91
CA LEU A 147 15.65 -6.14 6.51
C LEU A 147 16.88 -5.43 5.92
N ARG A 148 16.92 -5.21 4.60
CA ARG A 148 17.99 -4.43 3.95
C ARG A 148 18.09 -3.03 4.55
N ALA A 149 16.96 -2.36 4.78
CA ALA A 149 16.96 -1.02 5.37
C ALA A 149 17.48 -1.01 6.81
N VAL A 150 17.04 -1.97 7.65
CA VAL A 150 17.52 -2.12 9.03
C VAL A 150 19.03 -2.36 9.04
N PHE A 151 19.50 -3.33 8.27
CA PHE A 151 20.91 -3.72 8.31
C PHE A 151 21.83 -2.73 7.58
N ASN A 152 21.37 -2.02 6.55
CA ASN A 152 22.15 -0.91 5.96
C ASN A 152 22.41 0.19 6.99
N TRP A 153 21.40 0.54 7.79
CA TRP A 153 21.57 1.48 8.90
C TRP A 153 22.50 0.90 9.97
N ALA A 154 22.30 -0.36 10.35
CA ALA A 154 23.11 -1.01 11.38
C ALA A 154 24.61 -1.14 11.03
N THR A 155 24.94 -1.24 9.74
CA THR A 155 26.31 -1.35 9.23
C THR A 155 26.93 0.01 8.90
N ALA A 156 26.22 1.12 9.08
CA ALA A 156 26.76 2.44 8.82
C ALA A 156 27.92 2.73 9.79
N LYS A 157 28.96 3.45 9.34
CA LYS A 157 30.20 3.70 10.10
C LYS A 157 29.98 4.46 11.41
N ASP A 158 28.89 5.22 11.50
CA ASP A 158 28.48 5.98 12.67
C ASP A 158 27.56 5.19 13.62
N VAL A 159 27.19 3.95 13.26
CA VAL A 159 26.25 3.10 14.00
C VAL A 159 26.91 1.78 14.44
N GLU A 160 27.51 1.05 13.51
CA GLU A 160 28.32 -0.18 13.73
C GLU A 160 27.69 -1.25 14.66
N LEU A 161 26.36 -1.40 14.62
CA LEU A 161 25.61 -2.39 15.41
C LEU A 161 25.53 -3.77 14.73
N ALA A 162 25.97 -3.89 13.48
CA ALA A 162 26.09 -5.15 12.75
C ALA A 162 27.32 -5.14 11.83
N MET A 163 27.98 -6.30 11.72
CA MET A 163 29.19 -6.46 10.89
C MET A 163 28.90 -6.45 9.39
N SER A 164 27.72 -6.92 8.97
CA SER A 164 27.34 -6.99 7.56
C SER A 164 25.82 -6.97 7.39
N ASN A 165 25.36 -6.76 6.15
CA ASN A 165 23.95 -6.84 5.81
C ASN A 165 23.61 -8.22 5.22
N PRO A 166 22.95 -9.11 5.99
CA PRO A 166 22.62 -10.47 5.56
C PRO A 166 21.55 -10.51 4.46
N ALA A 167 20.83 -9.40 4.24
CA ALA A 167 19.82 -9.28 3.21
C ALA A 167 20.36 -8.68 1.90
N ARG A 168 21.61 -8.19 1.87
CA ARG A 168 22.20 -7.48 0.72
C ARG A 168 22.09 -8.29 -0.57
N ASP A 169 22.54 -9.54 -0.56
CA ASP A 169 22.67 -10.38 -1.76
C ASP A 169 21.52 -11.38 -1.93
N VAL A 170 20.47 -11.27 -1.11
CA VAL A 170 19.28 -12.12 -1.24
C VAL A 170 18.39 -11.59 -2.37
N ALA A 171 18.28 -12.36 -3.46
CA ALA A 171 17.48 -11.99 -4.62
C ALA A 171 16.00 -11.77 -4.26
N TYR A 172 15.35 -10.85 -4.96
CA TYR A 172 13.89 -10.75 -4.93
C TYR A 172 13.26 -11.90 -5.70
N PHE A 173 12.04 -12.28 -5.33
CA PHE A 173 11.17 -13.03 -6.23
C PHE A 173 10.83 -12.18 -7.45
N LYS A 174 10.80 -12.83 -8.62
CA LYS A 174 10.28 -12.20 -9.84
C LYS A 174 8.77 -11.97 -9.63
N GLY A 175 8.29 -10.78 -9.99
CA GLY A 175 6.86 -10.52 -10.00
C GLY A 175 6.18 -11.39 -11.06
N THR A 176 5.12 -12.10 -10.67
CA THR A 176 4.34 -12.96 -11.57
C THR A 176 3.13 -12.24 -12.18
N THR A 177 2.87 -10.99 -11.78
CA THR A 177 1.68 -10.24 -12.21
C THR A 177 2.06 -8.94 -12.90
N ASP A 178 1.30 -8.55 -13.91
CA ASP A 178 1.37 -7.21 -14.54
C ASP A 178 0.98 -6.05 -13.61
N GLY A 179 0.64 -6.36 -12.36
CA GLY A 179 0.21 -5.41 -11.33
C GLY A 179 -1.31 -5.21 -11.36
N PHE A 180 -1.77 -4.01 -11.02
CA PHE A 180 -3.19 -3.69 -11.06
C PHE A 180 -3.73 -3.72 -12.49
N HIS A 181 -4.94 -4.27 -12.67
CA HIS A 181 -5.72 -4.21 -13.91
C HIS A 181 -5.80 -2.77 -14.43
N THR A 182 -5.49 -2.57 -15.71
CA THR A 182 -5.71 -1.31 -16.42
C THR A 182 -7.14 -1.34 -16.92
N TRP A 183 -7.96 -0.35 -16.57
CA TRP A 183 -9.34 -0.40 -17.02
C TRP A 183 -9.42 -0.31 -18.55
N THR A 184 -10.47 -0.89 -19.12
CA THR A 184 -10.82 -0.67 -20.53
C THR A 184 -11.77 0.52 -20.66
N GLU A 185 -11.93 1.05 -21.88
CA GLU A 185 -12.91 2.11 -22.15
C GLU A 185 -14.35 1.63 -21.85
N ALA A 186 -14.68 0.39 -22.21
CA ALA A 186 -15.97 -0.22 -21.88
C ALA A 186 -16.23 -0.33 -20.36
N GLU A 187 -15.19 -0.61 -19.56
CA GLU A 187 -15.31 -0.61 -18.10
C GLU A 187 -15.49 0.80 -17.52
N VAL A 188 -14.88 1.81 -18.15
CA VAL A 188 -15.13 3.22 -17.81
C VAL A 188 -16.58 3.56 -18.10
N GLU A 189 -17.08 3.26 -19.29
CA GLU A 189 -18.48 3.48 -19.70
C GLU A 189 -19.46 2.75 -18.77
N GLN A 190 -19.20 1.49 -18.43
CA GLN A 190 -20.01 0.70 -17.49
C GLN A 190 -20.08 1.36 -16.10
N PHE A 191 -18.96 1.91 -15.62
CA PHE A 191 -18.94 2.63 -14.35
C PHE A 191 -19.71 3.95 -14.44
N GLU A 192 -19.59 4.68 -15.55
CA GLU A 192 -20.33 5.94 -15.80
C GLU A 192 -21.84 5.70 -15.90
N ALA A 193 -22.27 4.64 -16.59
CA ALA A 193 -23.68 4.25 -16.67
C ALA A 193 -24.26 3.90 -15.30
N ARG A 194 -23.48 3.25 -14.43
CA ARG A 194 -23.93 2.91 -13.07
C ARG A 194 -23.95 4.11 -12.13
N HIS A 195 -23.01 5.03 -12.30
CA HIS A 195 -22.77 6.18 -11.42
C HIS A 195 -22.83 7.47 -12.25
N PRO A 196 -24.02 8.07 -12.43
CA PRO A 196 -24.19 9.24 -13.27
C PRO A 196 -23.52 10.49 -12.72
N VAL A 197 -23.46 11.54 -13.55
CA VAL A 197 -23.03 12.90 -13.17
C VAL A 197 -23.81 13.39 -11.95
N GLY A 198 -23.13 14.10 -11.06
CA GLY A 198 -23.65 14.52 -9.76
C GLY A 198 -23.40 13.53 -8.62
N THR A 199 -22.99 12.28 -8.93
CA THR A 199 -22.57 11.33 -7.89
C THR A 199 -21.11 11.50 -7.51
N ARG A 200 -20.78 11.29 -6.23
CA ARG A 200 -19.39 11.28 -5.75
C ARG A 200 -18.54 10.20 -6.41
N ALA A 201 -19.14 9.06 -6.80
CA ALA A 201 -18.44 8.00 -7.50
C ALA A 201 -17.97 8.45 -8.89
N ARG A 202 -18.85 9.13 -9.64
CA ARG A 202 -18.52 9.75 -10.93
C ARG A 202 -17.41 10.79 -10.79
N LEU A 203 -17.55 11.73 -9.85
CA LEU A 203 -16.54 12.75 -9.59
C LEU A 203 -15.18 12.14 -9.24
N ALA A 204 -15.15 11.12 -8.37
CA ALA A 204 -13.92 10.44 -7.99
C ALA A 204 -13.21 9.81 -9.19
N MET A 205 -13.96 9.16 -10.09
CA MET A 205 -13.40 8.59 -11.30
C MET A 205 -12.90 9.68 -12.25
N ALA A 206 -13.69 10.72 -12.48
CA ALA A 206 -13.35 11.84 -13.35
C ALA A 206 -12.06 12.54 -12.90
N LEU A 207 -11.94 12.86 -11.60
CA LEU A 207 -10.71 13.46 -11.05
C LEU A 207 -9.49 12.59 -11.35
N MET A 208 -9.56 11.26 -11.19
CA MET A 208 -8.43 10.37 -11.49
C MET A 208 -8.12 10.28 -13.00
N LEU A 209 -9.16 10.29 -13.84
CA LEU A 209 -9.03 10.07 -15.28
C LEU A 209 -8.53 11.32 -16.01
N TYR A 210 -9.11 12.49 -15.73
CA TYR A 210 -8.76 13.74 -16.41
C TYR A 210 -7.46 14.35 -15.88
N THR A 211 -7.10 14.14 -14.62
CA THR A 211 -5.84 14.66 -14.06
C THR A 211 -4.71 13.62 -14.07
N GLY A 212 -5.04 12.35 -14.27
CA GLY A 212 -4.09 11.23 -14.18
C GLY A 212 -3.52 11.01 -12.78
N GLN A 213 -4.06 11.63 -11.72
CA GLN A 213 -3.45 11.64 -10.39
C GLN A 213 -3.81 10.43 -9.51
N ARG A 214 -3.01 10.21 -8.46
CA ARG A 214 -3.19 9.05 -7.57
C ARG A 214 -4.35 9.33 -6.62
N ARG A 215 -4.95 8.26 -6.11
CA ARG A 215 -5.98 8.33 -5.05
C ARG A 215 -5.56 9.09 -3.80
N SER A 216 -4.26 9.19 -3.49
CA SER A 216 -3.75 10.00 -2.37
C SER A 216 -3.78 11.50 -2.63
N ASP A 217 -3.77 11.88 -3.90
CA ASP A 217 -3.72 13.26 -4.35
C ASP A 217 -5.15 13.79 -4.58
N ILE A 218 -5.98 13.04 -5.31
CA ILE A 218 -7.35 13.48 -5.66
C ILE A 218 -8.27 13.68 -4.45
N ILE A 219 -8.03 13.01 -3.32
CA ILE A 219 -8.81 13.23 -2.09
C ILE A 219 -8.48 14.56 -1.40
N LEU A 220 -7.38 15.21 -1.81
CA LEU A 220 -6.97 16.52 -1.30
C LEU A 220 -7.42 17.64 -2.24
N PHE A 221 -7.76 17.33 -3.49
CA PHE A 221 -8.21 18.32 -4.46
C PHE A 221 -9.45 19.04 -3.97
N GLY A 222 -9.51 20.32 -4.27
CA GLY A 222 -10.44 21.24 -3.66
C GLY A 222 -10.35 22.63 -4.25
N LYS A 223 -11.28 23.51 -3.86
CA LYS A 223 -11.44 24.84 -4.43
C LYS A 223 -10.18 25.69 -4.30
N GLN A 224 -9.42 25.52 -3.21
CA GLN A 224 -8.16 26.21 -2.95
C GLN A 224 -7.04 25.88 -3.93
N HIS A 225 -7.17 24.80 -4.70
CA HIS A 225 -6.19 24.41 -5.71
C HIS A 225 -6.54 24.98 -7.09
N VAL A 226 -7.71 25.58 -7.25
CA VAL A 226 -8.25 26.00 -8.55
C VAL A 226 -8.12 27.51 -8.71
N SER A 227 -7.51 27.94 -9.80
CA SER A 227 -7.42 29.35 -10.21
C SER A 227 -7.24 29.43 -11.72
N GLY A 228 -7.90 30.39 -12.37
CA GLY A 228 -7.74 30.64 -13.82
C GLY A 228 -8.01 29.42 -14.71
N GLY A 229 -8.97 28.56 -14.33
CA GLY A 229 -9.29 27.33 -15.07
C GLY A 229 -8.23 26.21 -14.94
N GLN A 230 -7.30 26.34 -14.00
CA GLN A 230 -6.24 25.35 -13.75
C GLN A 230 -6.31 24.81 -12.33
N ILE A 231 -5.85 23.58 -12.14
CA ILE A 231 -5.65 22.96 -10.83
C ILE A 231 -4.17 22.81 -10.54
N LYS A 232 -3.71 23.44 -9.45
CA LYS A 232 -2.31 23.45 -9.00
C LYS A 232 -2.13 22.68 -7.70
N PHE A 233 -1.19 21.74 -7.67
CA PHE A 233 -0.98 20.89 -6.50
C PHE A 233 0.42 20.28 -6.50
N THR A 234 0.88 19.87 -5.31
CA THR A 234 2.09 19.05 -5.14
C THR A 234 1.68 17.61 -4.84
N GLN A 235 2.20 16.65 -5.60
CA GLN A 235 1.90 15.23 -5.39
C GLN A 235 2.29 14.77 -3.97
N GLN A 236 1.40 14.02 -3.31
CA GLN A 236 1.54 13.59 -1.92
C GLN A 236 2.72 12.63 -1.74
N LYS A 237 2.92 11.72 -2.72
CA LYS A 237 4.05 10.81 -2.76
C LYS A 237 5.33 11.60 -3.05
N ASN A 238 6.41 11.32 -2.31
CA ASN A 238 7.72 11.97 -2.42
C ASN A 238 7.79 13.46 -2.05
N ARG A 239 6.69 14.13 -1.64
CA ARG A 239 6.68 15.57 -1.29
C ARG A 239 7.78 16.02 -0.32
N ASN A 240 8.11 15.17 0.67
CA ASN A 240 9.13 15.50 1.68
C ASN A 240 10.58 15.29 1.19
N ARG A 241 10.79 14.70 0.01
CA ARG A 241 12.13 14.34 -0.50
C ARG A 241 12.43 14.94 -1.87
N LYS A 242 11.49 14.80 -2.80
CA LYS A 242 11.57 15.29 -4.19
C LYS A 242 10.15 15.74 -4.58
N PRO A 243 9.73 16.95 -4.19
CA PRO A 243 8.39 17.43 -4.49
C PRO A 243 8.20 17.57 -5.99
N ILE A 244 7.02 17.19 -6.47
CA ILE A 244 6.59 17.36 -7.86
C ILE A 244 5.31 18.19 -7.82
N THR A 245 5.42 19.44 -8.24
CA THR A 245 4.29 20.37 -8.37
C THR A 245 3.84 20.38 -9.81
N LEU A 246 2.54 20.22 -10.02
CA LEU A 246 1.89 20.24 -11.32
C LEU A 246 0.84 21.34 -11.32
N GLU A 247 0.62 21.88 -12.51
CA GLU A 247 -0.40 22.87 -12.80
C GLU A 247 -1.06 22.42 -14.10
N LEU A 248 -2.30 21.97 -14.00
CA LEU A 248 -3.02 21.28 -15.07
C LEU A 248 -4.27 22.06 -15.45
N PRO A 249 -4.54 22.30 -16.74
CA PRO A 249 -5.82 22.81 -17.19
C PRO A 249 -6.96 21.86 -16.76
N ILE A 250 -8.06 22.42 -16.25
CA ILE A 250 -9.26 21.64 -15.93
C ILE A 250 -10.01 21.41 -17.24
N HIS A 251 -10.20 20.14 -17.60
CA HIS A 251 -10.99 19.76 -18.77
C HIS A 251 -12.45 20.21 -18.60
N PRO A 252 -13.14 20.72 -19.64
CA PRO A 252 -14.53 21.16 -19.55
C PRO A 252 -15.47 20.11 -18.93
N ASP A 253 -15.43 18.85 -19.37
CA ASP A 253 -16.23 17.78 -18.77
C ASP A 253 -15.93 17.57 -17.27
N LEU A 254 -14.66 17.73 -16.85
CA LEU A 254 -14.31 17.63 -15.43
C LEU A 254 -14.93 18.78 -14.64
N GLN A 255 -14.91 19.99 -15.21
CA GLN A 255 -15.51 21.17 -14.61
C GLN A 255 -17.03 20.96 -14.44
N GLU A 256 -17.73 20.50 -15.48
CA GLU A 256 -19.16 20.19 -15.43
C GLU A 256 -19.48 19.15 -14.35
N ILE A 257 -18.67 18.08 -14.25
CA ILE A 257 -18.85 17.05 -13.21
C ILE A 257 -18.60 17.61 -11.81
N ILE A 258 -17.63 18.50 -11.63
CA ILE A 258 -17.37 19.18 -10.35
C ILE A 258 -18.59 20.03 -9.96
N ASP A 259 -19.09 20.83 -10.90
CA ASP A 259 -20.19 21.77 -10.65
C ASP A 259 -21.52 21.05 -10.37
N ALA A 260 -21.76 19.92 -11.05
CA ALA A 260 -22.95 19.10 -10.84
C ALA A 260 -22.91 18.24 -9.56
N THR A 261 -21.74 18.07 -8.93
CA THR A 261 -21.57 17.16 -7.79
C THR A 261 -21.47 17.93 -6.48
N LYS A 262 -22.24 17.49 -5.46
CA LYS A 262 -22.11 18.03 -4.10
C LYS A 262 -20.70 17.83 -3.53
N CYS A 263 -19.94 18.91 -3.49
CA CYS A 263 -18.59 18.98 -2.93
C CYS A 263 -18.59 19.45 -1.47
N GLY A 264 -17.44 19.30 -0.79
CA GLY A 264 -17.22 19.92 0.51
C GLY A 264 -16.77 21.38 0.40
N ASP A 265 -16.59 22.02 1.56
CA ASP A 265 -16.14 23.43 1.62
C ASP A 265 -14.72 23.59 1.09
N LEU A 266 -13.81 22.72 1.51
CA LEU A 266 -12.41 22.69 1.06
C LEU A 266 -12.21 21.70 -0.08
N THR A 267 -12.41 20.40 0.18
CA THR A 267 -12.13 19.33 -0.79
C THR A 267 -13.35 18.97 -1.63
N PHE A 268 -13.14 18.64 -2.90
CA PHE A 268 -14.19 18.17 -3.81
C PHE A 268 -14.80 16.83 -3.33
N LEU A 269 -13.96 15.91 -2.84
CA LEU A 269 -14.39 14.59 -2.38
C LEU A 269 -14.60 14.55 -0.87
N VAL A 270 -15.86 14.42 -0.45
CA VAL A 270 -16.25 14.25 0.96
C VAL A 270 -17.01 12.95 1.22
N THR A 271 -16.91 12.45 2.44
CA THR A 271 -17.68 11.30 2.94
C THR A 271 -19.18 11.63 3.07
N ASP A 272 -20.01 10.63 3.37
CA ASP A 272 -21.47 10.84 3.55
C ASP A 272 -21.78 11.80 4.70
N PHE A 273 -20.84 11.99 5.63
CA PHE A 273 -20.92 12.97 6.71
C PHE A 273 -20.41 14.37 6.33
N GLY A 274 -20.15 14.64 5.04
CA GLY A 274 -19.64 15.93 4.56
C GLY A 274 -18.17 16.22 4.90
N ARG A 275 -17.45 15.28 5.52
CA ARG A 275 -16.04 15.45 5.91
C ARG A 275 -15.09 14.92 4.84
N PRO A 276 -13.88 15.50 4.64
CA PRO A 276 -12.86 14.95 3.76
C PRO A 276 -12.50 13.49 4.09
N PHE A 277 -12.05 12.73 3.09
CA PHE A 277 -11.59 11.36 3.32
C PHE A 277 -10.35 11.35 4.22
N LYS A 278 -10.39 10.55 5.30
CA LYS A 278 -9.32 10.47 6.30
C LYS A 278 -7.95 10.12 5.71
N ASN A 279 -7.92 9.22 4.72
CA ASN A 279 -6.71 8.81 4.01
C ASN A 279 -7.04 8.03 2.74
N SER A 280 -6.01 7.81 1.91
CA SER A 280 -6.12 7.09 0.64
C SER A 280 -6.61 5.64 0.75
N ASN A 281 -6.45 4.97 1.90
CA ASN A 281 -6.98 3.62 2.12
C ASN A 281 -8.49 3.63 2.36
N SER A 282 -8.99 4.61 3.14
CA SER A 282 -10.43 4.80 3.36
C SER A 282 -11.14 5.10 2.04
N PHE A 283 -10.59 6.00 1.23
CA PHE A 283 -11.07 6.27 -0.12
C PHE A 283 -10.96 5.04 -1.02
N GLY A 284 -9.85 4.31 -0.97
CA GLY A 284 -9.68 3.09 -1.78
C GLY A 284 -10.74 2.02 -1.48
N THR A 285 -11.11 1.86 -0.21
CA THR A 285 -12.16 0.94 0.22
C THR A 285 -13.53 1.41 -0.27
N TYR A 286 -13.81 2.70 -0.15
CA TYR A 286 -15.01 3.33 -0.71
C TYR A 286 -15.12 3.10 -2.23
N PHE A 287 -14.07 3.45 -2.98
CA PHE A 287 -14.06 3.37 -4.43
C PHE A 287 -14.19 1.92 -4.92
N ARG A 288 -13.58 0.97 -4.20
CA ARG A 288 -13.73 -0.45 -4.45
C ARG A 288 -15.19 -0.92 -4.34
N ARG A 289 -15.95 -0.44 -3.36
CA ARG A 289 -17.38 -0.73 -3.25
C ARG A 289 -18.16 -0.19 -4.44
N ARG A 290 -17.84 1.03 -4.90
CA ARG A 290 -18.44 1.61 -6.11
C ARG A 290 -18.13 0.81 -7.38
N CYS A 291 -16.92 0.26 -7.49
CA CYS A 291 -16.57 -0.66 -8.60
C CYS A 291 -17.42 -1.93 -8.55
N ASN A 292 -17.57 -2.55 -7.37
CA ASN A 292 -18.41 -3.75 -7.21
C ASN A 292 -19.88 -3.46 -7.55
N GLU A 293 -20.42 -2.30 -7.16
CA GLU A 293 -21.79 -1.88 -7.49
C GLU A 293 -22.02 -1.70 -9.00
N ALA A 294 -20.96 -1.41 -9.75
CA ALA A 294 -20.97 -1.35 -11.21
C ALA A 294 -20.70 -2.70 -11.88
N GLY A 295 -20.58 -3.79 -11.12
CA GLY A 295 -20.25 -5.10 -11.69
C GLY A 295 -18.78 -5.23 -12.11
N LEU A 296 -17.88 -4.41 -11.55
CA LEU A 296 -16.46 -4.36 -11.89
C LEU A 296 -15.55 -4.80 -10.71
N PRO A 297 -15.66 -6.05 -10.21
CA PRO A 297 -14.90 -6.55 -9.07
C PRO A 297 -13.43 -6.85 -9.39
N HIS A 298 -12.92 -6.60 -10.58
CA HIS A 298 -11.48 -6.65 -10.88
C HIS A 298 -10.86 -5.24 -10.97
N CYS A 299 -11.71 -4.21 -11.00
CA CYS A 299 -11.30 -2.82 -11.11
C CYS A 299 -10.97 -2.16 -9.76
N SER A 300 -10.06 -1.19 -9.80
CA SER A 300 -9.68 -0.37 -8.64
C SER A 300 -9.18 1.01 -9.07
N ALA A 301 -9.10 1.94 -8.12
CA ALA A 301 -8.58 3.30 -8.33
C ALA A 301 -7.15 3.32 -8.93
N HIS A 302 -6.32 2.30 -8.66
CA HIS A 302 -4.97 2.25 -9.25
C HIS A 302 -4.98 2.03 -10.76
N GLY A 303 -6.01 1.35 -11.29
CA GLY A 303 -6.14 1.09 -12.72
C GLY A 303 -6.46 2.34 -13.53
N LEU A 304 -7.21 3.30 -12.98
CA LEU A 304 -7.63 4.52 -13.68
C LEU A 304 -6.48 5.44 -14.06
N ARG A 305 -5.44 5.53 -13.22
CA ARG A 305 -4.23 6.29 -13.58
C ARG A 305 -3.52 5.70 -14.81
N LYS A 306 -3.55 4.36 -14.95
CA LYS A 306 -3.01 3.70 -16.15
C LYS A 306 -3.86 4.04 -17.36
N VAL A 307 -5.19 4.03 -17.22
CA VAL A 307 -6.12 4.40 -18.29
C VAL A 307 -5.92 5.82 -18.76
N ALA A 308 -5.76 6.79 -17.85
CA ALA A 308 -5.49 8.18 -18.24
C ALA A 308 -4.26 8.29 -19.16
N ALA A 309 -3.15 7.64 -18.78
CA ALA A 309 -1.94 7.60 -19.59
C ALA A 309 -2.13 6.85 -20.92
N THR A 310 -2.83 5.72 -20.90
CA THR A 310 -3.15 4.92 -22.10
C THR A 310 -4.07 5.67 -23.06
N ARG A 311 -5.08 6.40 -22.56
CA ARG A 311 -6.00 7.20 -23.36
C ARG A 311 -5.27 8.35 -24.06
N LEU A 312 -4.38 9.04 -23.36
CA LEU A 312 -3.50 10.04 -23.96
C LEU A 312 -2.59 9.41 -25.02
N ALA A 313 -1.95 8.29 -24.73
CA ALA A 313 -1.07 7.59 -25.68
C ALA A 313 -1.82 7.14 -26.95
N ASN A 314 -3.02 6.58 -26.79
CA ASN A 314 -3.86 6.16 -27.92
C ASN A 314 -4.31 7.34 -28.77
N ARG A 315 -4.45 8.53 -28.17
CA ARG A 315 -4.74 9.80 -28.87
C ARG A 315 -3.48 10.48 -29.42
N GLY A 316 -2.33 9.80 -29.44
CA GLY A 316 -1.10 10.29 -30.04
C GLY A 316 -0.28 11.23 -29.15
N ALA A 317 -0.60 11.37 -27.86
CA ALA A 317 0.20 12.16 -26.95
C ALA A 317 1.63 11.60 -26.83
N THR A 318 2.62 12.48 -26.85
CA THR A 318 4.02 12.10 -26.64
C THR A 318 4.26 11.64 -25.21
N GLU A 319 5.36 10.90 -24.98
CA GLU A 319 5.73 10.49 -23.62
C GLU A 319 5.88 11.70 -22.69
N HIS A 320 6.44 12.81 -23.20
CA HIS A 320 6.62 14.05 -22.44
C HIS A 320 5.29 14.72 -22.08
N GLN A 321 4.30 14.74 -22.98
CA GLN A 321 2.95 15.24 -22.67
C GLN A 321 2.29 14.39 -21.57
N ILE A 322 2.40 13.06 -21.66
CA ILE A 322 1.88 12.16 -20.63
C ILE A 322 2.61 12.36 -19.30
N MET A 323 3.93 12.53 -19.32
CA MET A 323 4.74 12.83 -18.14
C MET A 323 4.34 14.15 -17.48
N ALA A 324 4.06 15.20 -18.27
CA ALA A 324 3.60 16.50 -17.78
C ALA A 324 2.26 16.39 -17.04
N VAL A 325 1.30 15.62 -17.58
CA VAL A 325 0.01 15.40 -16.91
C VAL A 325 0.16 14.52 -15.67
N THR A 326 0.88 13.41 -15.78
CA THR A 326 0.94 12.40 -14.72
C THR A 326 1.97 12.70 -13.64
N GLY A 327 2.94 13.57 -13.89
CA GLY A 327 4.06 13.89 -12.99
C GLY A 327 5.07 12.76 -12.84
N HIS A 328 5.30 11.95 -13.88
CA HIS A 328 6.44 11.01 -13.88
C HIS A 328 7.72 11.76 -14.27
N THR A 329 8.79 11.60 -13.48
CA THR A 329 10.10 12.21 -13.77
C THR A 329 10.97 11.36 -14.68
N THR A 330 10.61 10.09 -14.87
CA THR A 330 11.32 9.15 -15.75
C THR A 330 10.35 8.48 -16.70
N SER A 331 10.76 8.32 -17.95
CA SER A 331 9.96 7.68 -19.00
C SER A 331 9.70 6.20 -18.75
N LYS A 332 10.52 5.47 -17.98
CA LYS A 332 10.37 4.02 -17.73
C LYS A 332 8.94 3.55 -17.40
N GLU A 333 8.22 4.28 -16.54
CA GLU A 333 6.83 3.92 -16.20
C GLU A 333 5.84 4.31 -17.31
N VAL A 334 6.10 5.40 -18.05
CA VAL A 334 5.27 5.91 -19.15
C VAL A 334 5.43 5.07 -20.40
N THR A 335 6.66 4.67 -20.75
CA THR A 335 6.98 3.78 -21.87
C THR A 335 6.17 2.49 -21.82
N ARG A 336 5.88 1.97 -20.62
CA ARG A 336 5.00 0.79 -20.47
C ARG A 336 3.59 1.03 -21.00
N TYR A 337 3.03 2.23 -20.81
CA TYR A 337 1.69 2.59 -21.28
C TYR A 337 1.69 2.97 -22.77
N THR A 338 2.77 3.60 -23.24
CA THR A 338 2.87 4.09 -24.62
C THR A 338 3.32 3.02 -25.61
N LYS A 339 4.04 1.96 -25.18
CA LYS A 339 4.62 0.96 -26.09
C LYS A 339 3.59 0.31 -27.02
N ALA A 340 2.46 -0.15 -26.49
CA ALA A 340 1.43 -0.79 -27.29
C ALA A 340 0.70 0.20 -28.21
N ALA A 341 0.38 1.40 -27.71
CA ALA A 341 -0.27 2.45 -28.48
C ALA A 341 0.62 2.93 -29.63
N ASN A 342 1.89 3.23 -29.33
CA ASN A 342 2.88 3.64 -30.31
C ASN A 342 3.16 2.53 -31.30
N GLN A 343 3.29 1.26 -30.88
CA GLN A 343 3.52 0.17 -31.82
C GLN A 343 2.39 0.07 -32.86
N ARG A 344 1.12 0.11 -32.44
CA ARG A 344 -0.02 0.08 -33.39
C ARG A 344 -0.04 1.28 -34.31
N ARG A 345 0.14 2.49 -33.77
CA ARG A 345 0.13 3.73 -34.55
C ARG A 345 1.29 3.79 -35.55
N LEU A 346 2.50 3.46 -35.09
CA LEU A 346 3.70 3.42 -35.93
C LEU A 346 3.60 2.32 -36.98
N ALA A 347 3.05 1.15 -36.64
CA ALA A 347 2.78 0.10 -37.61
C ALA A 347 1.79 0.57 -38.67
N LYS A 348 0.67 1.20 -38.28
CA LYS A 348 -0.31 1.73 -39.25
C LYS A 348 0.34 2.73 -40.20
N SER A 349 1.04 3.73 -39.66
CA SER A 349 1.74 4.73 -40.47
C SER A 349 2.83 4.12 -41.37
N ALA A 350 3.56 3.11 -40.88
CA ALA A 350 4.56 2.41 -41.68
C ALA A 350 3.95 1.58 -42.82
N ILE A 351 2.80 0.94 -42.59
CA ILE A 351 2.06 0.20 -43.63
C ILE A 351 1.46 1.16 -44.66
N GLU A 352 0.94 2.32 -44.24
CA GLU A 352 0.45 3.37 -45.16
C GLU A 352 1.57 3.80 -46.14
N LEU A 353 2.81 3.96 -45.67
CA LEU A 353 3.98 4.27 -46.50
C LEU A 353 4.39 3.16 -47.48
N MET A 354 3.94 1.91 -47.29
CA MET A 354 4.20 0.80 -48.22
C MET A 354 3.18 0.74 -49.37
N SER A 355 2.11 1.53 -49.30
CA SER A 355 1.12 1.59 -50.37
C SER A 355 1.76 2.24 -51.60
N LYS A 356 1.63 1.61 -52.78
CA LYS A 356 2.13 2.18 -54.03
C LYS A 356 1.46 3.56 -54.26
N PRO A 357 2.18 4.56 -54.79
CA PRO A 357 1.52 5.75 -55.28
C PRO A 357 0.45 5.33 -56.28
N GLU A 358 -0.78 5.84 -56.12
CA GLU A 358 -1.77 5.78 -57.19
C GLU A 358 -1.15 6.51 -58.38
N ASN A 359 -0.90 5.77 -59.46
CA ASN A 359 -0.63 6.40 -60.75
C ASN A 359 -1.95 7.05 -61.17
N ASP A 360 -2.06 8.36 -60.93
CA ASP A 360 -2.96 9.21 -61.71
C ASP A 360 -2.38 9.24 -63.14
N ASP A 361 -2.75 8.24 -63.94
CA ASP A 361 -2.54 8.26 -65.39
C ASP A 361 -3.70 9.06 -66.01
N ASP A 362 -3.38 10.29 -66.45
CA ASP A 362 -4.15 11.13 -67.38
C ASP A 362 -4.25 10.50 -68.79
#